data_AF-A0A3S0DS57-F1
#
_entry.id   AF-A0A3S0DS57-F1
#
_cell.length_a   1.000
_cell.length_b   1.000
_cell.length_c   1.000
_cell.angle_alpha   90.00
_cell.angle_beta   90.00
_cell.angle_gamma   90.00
#
_symmetry.space_group_name_H-M   'P 1'
#
loop_
_entity.id
_entity.type
_entity.pdbx_description
1 polymer ?
#
loop_
_entity_poly.entity_id
_entity_poly.type
_entity_poly.pdbx_seq_one_letter_code
_entity_poly.pdbx_strand_id
1 'polypeptide(L)'
;MTDLVWTALALIARSFVAQAPGETRGTFFVAADTDRAAVELCLNHAQDTGVYVVGGLDAATVGSTINLSFDPRPGWASVAKDMDDLLSEPENRIRAKSRFLVLETKESSDDALDEKTEVGRYRLVVNLVQSLKDVAGFLDTHEQNLVFISGGRFDLPVNFSAADLKQMNADEVRALTTLIPSDTHKKQCAAILATAIVDLLRPQPVASRFAYLLSHAKELRAAYDQGYKMYAAGFSYDKLKDTVEAARVEYVGKIHKVLSDIQNQLLGIPVATIIVATQMKEAKGFKTEFFVNSAVLLGCVVFVALTLLLIWNQLQTLAVLKGEISRQKRQMEKEYAAIAGMLGETFESLDARARTQKVVLGVIFSVVIAGLCMAVWAYAKLTPDAWSSLTGDVAPVSAAGGASSISPPASGSASSTTPAASSIAAGAAPAVPATTQASTAPKTSSQQQSVSQRK
;
A
#
# COMPACT_ATOMS: atom_id res chain seq x y z
N MET A 1 38.39 31.42 -21.54
CA MET A 1 39.32 31.70 -22.65
C MET A 1 39.15 30.68 -23.76
N THR A 2 39.35 29.38 -23.50
CA THR A 2 39.09 28.29 -24.46
C THR A 2 37.71 28.34 -25.12
N ASP A 3 36.66 28.74 -24.41
CA ASP A 3 35.31 28.85 -24.97
C ASP A 3 35.15 30.04 -25.92
N LEU A 4 35.90 31.13 -25.70
CA LEU A 4 35.93 32.27 -26.62
C LEU A 4 36.60 31.88 -27.95
N VAL A 5 37.67 31.08 -27.88
CA VAL A 5 38.36 30.50 -29.04
C VAL A 5 37.46 29.51 -29.78
N TRP A 6 36.62 28.76 -29.05
CA TRP A 6 35.61 27.88 -29.64
C TRP A 6 34.50 28.66 -30.35
N THR A 7 33.90 29.68 -29.72
CA THR A 7 32.89 30.53 -30.36
C THR A 7 33.45 31.25 -31.60
N ALA A 8 34.72 31.68 -31.57
CA ALA A 8 35.40 32.23 -32.74
C ALA A 8 35.53 31.20 -33.88
N LEU A 9 35.92 29.95 -33.58
CA LEU A 9 36.01 28.88 -34.59
C LEU A 9 34.62 28.51 -35.16
N ALA A 10 33.60 28.43 -34.32
CA ALA A 10 32.22 28.17 -34.73
C ALA A 10 31.65 29.31 -35.59
N LEU A 11 32.01 30.57 -35.30
CA LEU A 11 31.69 31.72 -36.15
C LEU A 11 32.38 31.59 -37.52
N ILE A 12 33.68 31.29 -37.56
CA ILE A 12 34.43 31.10 -38.80
C ILE A 12 33.78 30.01 -39.67
N ALA A 13 33.45 28.86 -39.08
CA ALA A 13 32.83 27.73 -39.78
C ALA A 13 31.48 28.07 -40.41
N ARG A 14 30.67 28.97 -39.82
CA ARG A 14 29.38 29.37 -40.37
C ARG A 14 29.53 30.19 -41.66
N SER A 15 30.46 31.15 -41.70
CA SER A 15 30.71 31.96 -42.90
C SER A 15 31.67 31.30 -43.91
N PHE A 16 32.27 30.16 -43.55
CA PHE A 16 33.19 29.39 -44.40
C PHE A 16 32.51 28.84 -45.67
N VAL A 17 33.26 28.77 -46.77
CA VAL A 17 32.85 28.14 -48.03
C VAL A 17 33.95 27.17 -48.44
N ALA A 18 33.73 25.87 -48.20
CA ALA A 18 34.68 24.81 -48.53
C ALA A 18 34.92 24.69 -50.06
N GLN A 19 36.11 24.24 -50.47
CA GLN A 19 36.45 24.03 -51.89
C GLN A 19 35.67 22.86 -52.50
N ALA A 20 35.38 21.82 -51.71
CA ALA A 20 34.37 20.80 -51.98
C ALA A 20 33.55 20.48 -50.71
N PRO A 21 32.36 19.86 -50.81
CA PRO A 21 31.55 19.50 -49.65
C PRO A 21 32.32 18.67 -48.62
N GLY A 22 32.30 19.10 -47.35
CA GLY A 22 33.01 18.42 -46.28
C GLY A 22 34.53 18.62 -46.26
N GLU A 23 35.10 19.53 -47.05
CA GLU A 23 36.53 19.87 -46.91
C GLU A 23 36.80 20.92 -45.84
N THR A 24 37.86 20.72 -45.06
CA THR A 24 38.39 21.67 -44.08
C THR A 24 39.18 22.84 -44.70
N ARG A 25 39.17 22.95 -46.04
CA ARG A 25 39.86 23.99 -46.83
C ARG A 25 38.85 24.74 -47.69
N GLY A 26 38.94 26.06 -47.70
CA GLY A 26 37.89 26.91 -48.23
C GLY A 26 38.26 28.38 -48.29
N THR A 27 37.31 29.18 -48.78
CA THR A 27 37.33 30.63 -48.67
C THR A 27 36.51 31.08 -47.47
N PHE A 28 36.93 32.19 -46.87
CA PHE A 28 36.21 32.88 -45.80
C PHE A 28 36.15 34.37 -46.15
N PHE A 29 34.97 34.96 -46.10
CA PHE A 29 34.78 36.39 -46.34
C PHE A 29 34.71 37.13 -45.01
N VAL A 30 35.62 38.09 -44.81
CA VAL A 30 35.71 38.91 -43.59
C VAL A 30 34.73 40.08 -43.73
N ALA A 31 33.48 39.91 -43.29
CA ALA A 31 32.43 40.91 -43.48
C ALA A 31 32.50 42.06 -42.45
N ALA A 32 32.96 41.78 -41.23
CA ALA A 32 33.07 42.74 -40.14
C ALA A 32 34.34 42.54 -39.28
N ASP A 33 34.67 43.53 -38.44
CA ASP A 33 35.80 43.44 -37.49
C ASP A 33 35.66 42.27 -36.49
N THR A 34 34.43 41.81 -36.21
CA THR A 34 34.18 40.59 -35.43
C THR A 34 34.81 39.36 -36.06
N ASP A 35 34.77 39.28 -37.38
CA ASP A 35 35.20 38.12 -38.16
C ASP A 35 36.72 38.13 -38.25
N ARG A 36 37.31 39.31 -38.40
CA ARG A 36 38.75 39.54 -38.29
C ARG A 36 39.28 39.15 -36.91
N ALA A 37 38.63 39.62 -35.84
CA ALA A 37 39.00 39.31 -34.47
C ALA A 37 38.85 37.80 -34.15
N ALA A 38 37.86 37.13 -34.74
CA ALA A 38 37.72 35.67 -34.63
C ALA A 38 38.89 34.94 -35.32
N VAL A 39 39.25 35.34 -36.56
CA VAL A 39 40.39 34.77 -37.29
C VAL A 39 41.71 35.01 -36.56
N GLU A 40 41.93 36.22 -36.02
CA GLU A 40 43.09 36.56 -35.20
C GLU A 40 43.17 35.71 -33.92
N LEU A 41 42.07 35.58 -33.18
CA LEU A 41 42.01 34.77 -31.97
C LEU A 41 42.28 33.28 -32.27
N CYS A 42 41.74 32.76 -33.37
CA CYS A 42 41.97 31.37 -33.76
C CYS A 42 43.40 31.11 -34.25
N LEU A 43 44.04 32.06 -34.95
CA LEU A 43 45.46 31.98 -35.34
C LEU A 43 46.39 32.05 -34.13
N ASN A 44 46.11 32.93 -33.15
CA ASN A 44 46.86 33.00 -31.90
C ASN A 44 46.76 31.70 -31.06
N HIS A 45 45.75 30.87 -31.32
CA HIS A 45 45.55 29.55 -30.71
C HIS A 45 45.66 28.37 -31.71
N ALA A 46 46.44 28.53 -32.79
CA ALA A 46 46.57 27.54 -33.86
C ALA A 46 46.98 26.11 -33.42
N GLN A 47 47.61 25.95 -32.25
CA GLN A 47 47.96 24.62 -31.69
C GLN A 47 46.74 23.80 -31.23
N ASP A 48 45.62 24.47 -30.92
CA ASP A 48 44.35 23.86 -30.53
C ASP A 48 43.36 23.85 -31.70
N THR A 49 43.25 25.00 -32.40
CA THR A 49 42.25 25.22 -33.47
C THR A 49 42.66 24.64 -34.82
N GLY A 50 43.94 24.40 -35.06
CA GLY A 50 44.47 23.99 -36.36
C GLY A 50 44.19 24.97 -37.49
N VAL A 51 43.91 26.25 -37.19
CA VAL A 51 43.57 27.28 -38.18
C VAL A 51 44.83 27.83 -38.85
N TYR A 52 44.83 27.84 -40.18
CA TYR A 52 45.89 28.38 -41.03
C TYR A 52 45.29 29.26 -42.13
N VAL A 53 45.80 30.48 -42.30
CA VAL A 53 45.40 31.42 -43.37
C VAL A 53 46.51 31.53 -44.41
N VAL A 54 46.16 31.29 -45.68
CA VAL A 54 47.10 31.42 -46.80
C VAL A 54 47.36 32.91 -47.05
N GLY A 55 48.57 33.37 -46.71
CA GLY A 55 48.94 34.79 -46.73
C GLY A 55 49.08 35.43 -45.34
N GLY A 56 48.79 34.71 -44.26
CA GLY A 56 48.92 35.22 -42.89
C GLY A 56 47.81 36.20 -42.48
N LEU A 57 47.95 36.79 -41.29
CA LEU A 57 46.95 37.70 -40.72
C LEU A 57 46.81 39.00 -41.52
N ASP A 58 47.87 39.46 -42.19
CA ASP A 58 47.86 40.68 -43.01
C ASP A 58 46.91 40.59 -44.22
N ALA A 59 46.57 39.38 -44.66
CA ALA A 59 45.55 39.16 -45.70
C ALA A 59 44.11 39.36 -45.17
N ALA A 60 43.87 39.22 -43.86
CA ALA A 60 42.54 39.26 -43.25
C ALA A 60 42.06 40.70 -42.99
N THR A 61 41.81 41.44 -44.06
CA THR A 61 41.21 42.78 -44.01
C THR A 61 39.69 42.72 -44.18
N VAL A 62 38.95 43.63 -43.54
CA VAL A 62 37.48 43.68 -43.67
C VAL A 62 37.11 44.04 -45.12
N GLY A 63 36.18 43.28 -45.70
CA GLY A 63 35.82 43.33 -47.12
C GLY A 63 36.66 42.41 -48.03
N SER A 64 37.57 41.59 -47.48
CA SER A 64 38.39 40.65 -48.26
C SER A 64 37.94 39.18 -48.12
N THR A 65 38.28 38.38 -49.14
CA THR A 65 38.12 36.92 -49.12
C THR A 65 39.49 36.27 -48.92
N ILE A 66 39.68 35.57 -47.80
CA ILE A 66 40.90 34.82 -47.48
C ILE A 66 40.71 33.32 -47.76
N ASN A 67 41.80 32.63 -48.11
CA ASN A 67 41.82 31.17 -48.13
C ASN A 67 42.24 30.65 -46.75
N LEU A 68 41.41 29.81 -46.14
CA LEU A 68 41.55 29.33 -44.77
C LEU A 68 41.45 27.79 -44.74
N SER A 69 42.29 27.17 -43.92
CA SER A 69 42.24 25.75 -43.58
C SER A 69 42.05 25.62 -42.07
N PHE A 70 41.23 24.69 -41.59
CA PHE A 70 41.13 24.42 -40.15
C PHE A 70 41.04 22.93 -39.83
N ASP A 71 42.00 22.43 -39.06
CA ASP A 71 42.08 21.01 -38.68
C ASP A 71 42.24 20.89 -37.15
N PRO A 72 41.16 21.09 -36.36
CA PRO A 72 41.24 21.22 -34.91
C PRO A 72 41.73 19.95 -34.26
N ARG A 73 42.52 20.11 -33.20
CA ARG A 73 43.17 18.97 -32.54
C ARG A 73 42.10 18.01 -31.98
N PRO A 74 42.12 16.68 -32.28
CA PRO A 74 41.03 15.75 -31.94
C PRO A 74 40.63 15.63 -30.46
N GLY A 75 41.47 16.10 -29.53
CA GLY A 75 41.19 16.18 -28.09
C GLY A 75 40.66 17.54 -27.60
N TRP A 76 40.55 18.54 -28.47
CA TRP A 76 40.08 19.90 -28.17
C TRP A 76 38.72 20.20 -28.83
N ALA A 77 38.55 19.78 -30.09
CA ALA A 77 37.26 19.72 -30.78
C ALA A 77 37.30 18.62 -31.86
N SER A 78 36.13 18.14 -32.28
CA SER A 78 35.96 17.25 -33.44
C SER A 78 35.32 18.01 -34.60
N VAL A 79 35.86 17.85 -35.81
CA VAL A 79 35.23 18.35 -37.05
C VAL A 79 34.87 17.15 -37.89
N ALA A 80 33.62 17.09 -38.31
CA ALA A 80 33.09 16.06 -39.19
C ALA A 80 32.54 16.70 -40.48
N LYS A 81 32.65 15.98 -41.59
CA LYS A 81 32.19 16.43 -42.90
C LYS A 81 30.68 16.62 -42.92
N ASP A 82 30.01 15.58 -42.46
CA ASP A 82 28.57 15.40 -42.36
C ASP A 82 28.25 14.69 -41.02
N MET A 83 26.97 14.39 -40.78
CA MET A 83 26.54 13.76 -39.53
C MET A 83 26.89 12.25 -39.46
N ASP A 84 27.00 11.54 -40.60
CA ASP A 84 27.38 10.13 -40.61
C ASP A 84 28.90 9.95 -40.38
N ASP A 85 29.72 10.91 -40.83
CA ASP A 85 31.15 11.03 -40.50
C ASP A 85 31.35 11.25 -38.98
N LEU A 86 30.54 12.10 -38.34
CA LEU A 86 30.54 12.28 -36.87
C LEU A 86 30.14 10.99 -36.14
N LEU A 87 29.16 10.25 -36.70
CA LEU A 87 28.68 8.97 -36.17
C LEU A 87 29.55 7.77 -36.59
N SER A 88 30.61 7.96 -37.38
CA SER A 88 31.54 6.89 -37.74
C SER A 88 32.39 6.45 -36.54
N GLU A 89 32.71 7.38 -35.65
CA GLU A 89 33.38 7.16 -34.38
C GLU A 89 32.38 6.63 -33.33
N PRO A 90 32.48 5.37 -32.87
CA PRO A 90 31.39 4.75 -32.11
C PRO A 90 31.09 5.40 -30.76
N GLU A 91 32.09 6.01 -30.10
CA GLU A 91 31.87 6.71 -28.82
C GLU A 91 30.86 7.85 -28.94
N ASN A 92 30.85 8.56 -30.08
CA ASN A 92 29.95 9.69 -30.32
C ASN A 92 28.47 9.25 -30.31
N ARG A 93 28.17 7.98 -30.59
CA ARG A 93 26.81 7.41 -30.58
C ARG A 93 26.24 7.28 -29.18
N ILE A 94 27.09 7.06 -28.18
CA ILE A 94 26.71 6.89 -26.77
C ILE A 94 26.95 8.14 -25.93
N ARG A 95 27.88 9.02 -26.33
CA ARG A 95 28.21 10.28 -25.65
C ARG A 95 28.72 11.31 -26.65
N ALA A 96 28.04 12.46 -26.72
CA ALA A 96 28.52 13.59 -27.48
C ALA A 96 29.80 14.19 -26.86
N LYS A 97 30.76 14.56 -27.73
CA LYS A 97 31.93 15.35 -27.35
C LYS A 97 31.50 16.76 -26.92
N SER A 98 32.32 17.39 -26.09
CA SER A 98 32.04 18.73 -25.54
C SER A 98 32.06 19.85 -26.58
N ARG A 99 32.84 19.68 -27.66
CA ARG A 99 32.95 20.58 -28.80
C ARG A 99 33.03 19.77 -30.08
N PHE A 100 32.08 20.01 -30.97
CA PHE A 100 32.07 19.40 -32.31
C PHE A 100 31.38 20.32 -33.32
N LEU A 101 31.67 20.09 -34.59
CA LEU A 101 31.21 20.90 -35.72
C LEU A 101 30.94 19.99 -36.92
N VAL A 102 29.82 20.20 -37.60
CA VAL A 102 29.45 19.50 -38.83
C VAL A 102 29.55 20.47 -40.01
N LEU A 103 30.40 20.17 -41.00
CA LEU A 103 30.72 21.11 -42.09
C LEU A 103 29.58 21.29 -43.10
N GLU A 104 28.83 20.23 -43.42
CA GLU A 104 27.70 20.28 -44.35
C GLU A 104 26.56 21.18 -43.84
N THR A 105 26.11 20.97 -42.60
CA THR A 105 25.01 21.75 -42.00
C THR A 105 25.46 23.08 -41.41
N LYS A 106 26.77 23.24 -41.16
CA LYS A 106 27.41 24.39 -40.47
C LYS A 106 26.97 24.57 -39.01
N GLU A 107 26.39 23.53 -38.42
CA GLU A 107 25.94 23.48 -37.03
C GLU A 107 27.08 23.07 -36.10
N SER A 108 27.16 23.67 -34.91
CA SER A 108 28.13 23.32 -33.87
C SER A 108 27.45 22.75 -32.62
N SER A 109 28.23 22.23 -31.67
CA SER A 109 27.77 21.80 -30.33
C SER A 109 26.92 22.82 -29.58
N ASP A 110 27.03 24.10 -29.95
CA ASP A 110 26.34 25.22 -29.31
C ASP A 110 24.90 25.36 -29.85
N ASP A 111 24.68 25.00 -31.12
CA ASP A 111 23.34 24.94 -31.75
C ASP A 111 22.52 23.74 -31.27
N ALA A 112 23.16 22.77 -30.61
CA ALA A 112 22.55 21.53 -30.12
C ALA A 112 21.45 21.72 -29.05
N LEU A 113 21.07 22.96 -28.73
CA LEU A 113 19.92 23.31 -27.90
C LEU A 113 18.61 23.48 -28.71
N ASP A 114 18.66 23.75 -30.03
CA ASP A 114 17.45 23.73 -30.88
C ASP A 114 17.27 22.35 -31.49
N GLU A 115 16.32 21.56 -30.98
CA GLU A 115 15.98 20.22 -31.47
C GLU A 115 15.41 20.17 -32.90
N LYS A 116 15.28 21.32 -33.59
CA LYS A 116 15.04 21.36 -35.05
C LYS A 116 16.31 21.10 -35.86
N THR A 117 17.47 21.49 -35.33
CA THR A 117 18.79 21.27 -35.96
C THR A 117 19.14 19.79 -36.00
N GLU A 118 20.00 19.38 -36.93
CA GLU A 118 20.44 18.00 -37.01
C GLU A 118 21.34 17.63 -35.82
N VAL A 119 22.18 18.57 -35.40
CA VAL A 119 23.02 18.49 -34.20
C VAL A 119 22.20 18.46 -32.90
N GLY A 120 21.08 19.18 -32.81
CA GLY A 120 20.14 19.11 -31.68
C GLY A 120 19.41 17.77 -31.61
N ARG A 121 18.97 17.24 -32.75
CA ARG A 121 18.40 15.88 -32.89
C ARG A 121 19.39 14.80 -32.46
N TYR A 122 20.64 14.90 -32.88
CA TYR A 122 21.73 14.03 -32.43
C TYR A 122 21.88 14.06 -30.89
N ARG A 123 21.95 15.25 -30.30
CA ARG A 123 22.06 15.41 -28.83
C ARG A 123 20.85 14.85 -28.08
N LEU A 124 19.64 14.95 -28.65
CA LEU A 124 18.43 14.33 -28.10
C LEU A 124 18.53 12.79 -28.06
N VAL A 125 19.05 12.16 -29.12
CA VAL A 125 19.28 10.70 -29.15
C VAL A 125 20.35 10.28 -28.14
N VAL A 126 21.45 11.02 -28.02
CA VAL A 126 22.48 10.77 -27.00
C VAL A 126 21.89 10.88 -25.58
N ASN A 127 21.03 11.86 -25.32
CA ASN A 127 20.30 11.96 -24.05
C ASN A 127 19.39 10.75 -23.80
N LEU A 128 18.69 10.25 -24.84
CA LEU A 128 17.91 9.02 -24.73
C LEU A 128 18.79 7.80 -24.40
N VAL A 129 19.97 7.65 -25.01
CA VAL A 129 20.92 6.57 -24.65
C VAL A 129 21.32 6.64 -23.18
N GLN A 130 21.54 7.85 -22.63
CA GLN A 130 21.85 8.02 -21.21
C GLN A 130 20.63 7.73 -20.30
N SER A 131 19.40 8.08 -20.69
CA SER A 131 18.19 7.64 -19.97
C SER A 131 17.99 6.12 -20.04
N LEU A 132 18.25 5.49 -21.19
CA LEU A 132 18.14 4.03 -21.36
C LEU A 132 19.21 3.24 -20.62
N LYS A 133 20.37 3.84 -20.32
CA LYS A 133 21.39 3.24 -19.45
C LYS A 133 20.86 2.92 -18.04
N ASP A 134 19.94 3.73 -17.51
CA ASP A 134 19.26 3.50 -16.23
C ASP A 134 18.13 2.46 -16.31
N VAL A 135 17.80 1.99 -17.52
CA VAL A 135 16.79 0.94 -17.83
C VAL A 135 17.46 -0.41 -18.11
N ALA A 136 18.61 -0.38 -18.79
CA ALA A 136 19.43 -1.54 -19.07
C ALA A 136 20.08 -2.10 -17.78
N GLY A 137 20.53 -3.36 -17.84
CA GLY A 137 21.38 -3.93 -16.78
C GLY A 137 22.77 -3.31 -16.78
N PHE A 138 23.29 -2.98 -17.97
CA PHE A 138 24.49 -2.16 -18.17
C PHE A 138 24.53 -1.62 -19.62
N LEU A 139 25.40 -0.62 -19.85
CA LEU A 139 25.84 -0.19 -21.16
C LEU A 139 27.29 -0.67 -21.34
N ASP A 140 27.54 -1.50 -22.34
CA ASP A 140 28.90 -1.80 -22.79
C ASP A 140 29.43 -0.62 -23.62
N THR A 141 30.54 -0.02 -23.20
CA THR A 141 31.16 1.13 -23.88
C THR A 141 32.06 0.74 -25.04
N HIS A 142 32.51 -0.52 -25.12
CA HIS A 142 33.36 -1.03 -26.19
C HIS A 142 32.56 -1.59 -27.36
N GLU A 143 31.41 -2.23 -27.09
CA GLU A 143 30.43 -2.67 -28.10
C GLU A 143 29.32 -1.63 -28.38
N GLN A 144 29.29 -0.53 -27.63
CA GLN A 144 28.22 0.49 -27.66
C GLN A 144 26.81 -0.14 -27.51
N ASN A 145 26.68 -1.11 -26.60
CA ASN A 145 25.59 -2.07 -26.53
C ASN A 145 24.83 -1.95 -25.20
N LEU A 146 23.53 -1.61 -25.25
CA LEU A 146 22.65 -1.60 -24.08
C LEU A 146 22.16 -3.02 -23.82
N VAL A 147 22.58 -3.62 -22.71
CA VAL A 147 22.27 -5.01 -22.37
C VAL A 147 21.15 -5.06 -21.34
N PHE A 148 19.97 -5.49 -21.76
CA PHE A 148 18.79 -5.63 -20.91
C PHE A 148 18.71 -7.05 -20.33
N ILE A 149 18.14 -7.15 -19.12
CA ILE A 149 17.95 -8.40 -18.39
C ILE A 149 16.44 -8.56 -18.07
N SER A 150 15.63 -8.71 -19.12
CA SER A 150 14.18 -8.98 -19.00
C SER A 150 13.81 -10.20 -19.84
N GLY A 151 13.39 -11.29 -19.18
CA GLY A 151 13.14 -12.59 -19.81
C GLY A 151 14.40 -13.34 -20.32
N GLY A 152 15.58 -12.75 -20.18
CA GLY A 152 16.87 -13.26 -20.68
C GLY A 152 17.86 -12.11 -20.89
N ARG A 153 19.05 -12.40 -21.45
CA ARG A 153 19.93 -11.36 -22.00
C ARG A 153 19.32 -10.85 -23.31
N PHE A 154 19.21 -9.53 -23.45
CA PHE A 154 18.80 -8.89 -24.70
C PHE A 154 19.72 -7.72 -25.05
N ASP A 155 20.39 -7.84 -26.18
CA ASP A 155 21.35 -6.87 -26.70
C ASP A 155 20.69 -5.85 -27.64
N LEU A 156 20.98 -4.58 -27.38
CA LEU A 156 20.56 -3.42 -28.18
C LEU A 156 21.81 -2.57 -28.53
N PRO A 157 22.50 -2.87 -29.65
CA PRO A 157 23.58 -2.03 -30.14
C PRO A 157 23.05 -0.64 -30.54
N VAL A 158 23.73 0.41 -30.07
CA VAL A 158 23.40 1.81 -30.36
C VAL A 158 23.90 2.16 -31.76
N ASN A 159 23.15 1.71 -32.77
CA ASN A 159 23.43 1.91 -34.19
C ASN A 159 22.32 2.76 -34.84
N PHE A 160 22.69 3.95 -35.30
CA PHE A 160 21.84 4.90 -36.02
C PHE A 160 22.68 5.78 -36.95
N SER A 161 22.02 6.43 -37.89
CA SER A 161 22.58 7.27 -38.96
C SER A 161 21.95 8.68 -38.98
N ALA A 162 22.51 9.58 -39.77
CA ALA A 162 21.92 10.87 -40.11
C ALA A 162 20.49 10.75 -40.66
N ALA A 163 20.21 9.70 -41.44
CA ALA A 163 18.89 9.42 -41.98
C ALA A 163 17.85 9.09 -40.88
N ASP A 164 18.26 8.36 -39.83
CA ASP A 164 17.40 8.05 -38.68
C ASP A 164 17.10 9.31 -37.86
N LEU A 165 18.11 10.16 -37.63
CA LEU A 165 17.95 11.45 -36.96
C LEU A 165 16.98 12.37 -37.72
N LYS A 166 17.00 12.36 -39.05
CA LYS A 166 16.08 13.12 -39.90
C LYS A 166 14.65 12.55 -39.85
N GLN A 167 14.48 11.23 -39.79
CA GLN A 167 13.16 10.57 -39.80
C GLN A 167 12.45 10.47 -38.43
N MET A 168 13.18 10.47 -37.30
CA MET A 168 12.57 10.29 -35.98
C MET A 168 11.61 11.44 -35.59
N ASN A 169 10.63 11.11 -34.74
CA ASN A 169 9.77 12.10 -34.10
C ASN A 169 10.43 12.63 -32.81
N ALA A 170 10.99 13.85 -32.87
CA ALA A 170 11.69 14.47 -31.75
C ALA A 170 10.82 14.61 -30.48
N ASP A 171 9.52 14.92 -30.59
CA ASP A 171 8.67 15.10 -29.40
C ASP A 171 8.40 13.78 -28.66
N GLU A 172 8.23 12.67 -29.40
CA GLU A 172 8.08 11.33 -28.82
C GLU A 172 9.41 10.83 -28.24
N VAL A 173 10.53 11.04 -28.94
CA VAL A 173 11.88 10.71 -28.44
C VAL A 173 12.21 11.51 -27.16
N ARG A 174 11.87 12.81 -27.11
CA ARG A 174 11.99 13.64 -25.91
C ARG A 174 11.11 13.11 -24.77
N ALA A 175 9.87 12.70 -25.04
CA ALA A 175 9.01 12.09 -24.04
C ALA A 175 9.61 10.78 -23.47
N LEU A 176 10.24 9.93 -24.28
CA LEU A 176 10.92 8.72 -23.80
C LEU A 176 12.01 9.03 -22.77
N THR A 177 12.73 10.16 -22.90
CA THR A 177 13.79 10.54 -21.95
C THR A 177 13.30 10.82 -20.53
N THR A 178 12.01 11.14 -20.35
CA THR A 178 11.41 11.58 -19.08
C THR A 178 10.44 10.58 -18.45
N LEU A 179 10.21 9.41 -19.06
CA LEU A 179 9.28 8.38 -18.55
C LEU A 179 9.65 7.81 -17.17
N ILE A 180 10.93 7.88 -16.80
CA ILE A 180 11.47 7.29 -15.57
C ILE A 180 11.48 8.37 -14.47
N PRO A 181 10.65 8.25 -13.41
CA PRO A 181 10.67 9.21 -12.32
C PRO A 181 11.94 9.03 -11.46
N SER A 182 12.38 10.11 -10.82
CA SER A 182 13.49 10.11 -9.85
C SER A 182 13.10 9.61 -8.46
N ASP A 183 11.97 8.89 -8.33
CA ASP A 183 11.32 8.58 -7.06
C ASP A 183 11.34 7.08 -6.68
N THR A 184 10.57 6.72 -5.66
CA THR A 184 10.38 5.37 -5.13
C THR A 184 10.02 4.32 -6.19
N HIS A 185 9.39 4.71 -7.30
CA HIS A 185 8.91 3.81 -8.35
C HIS A 185 9.90 3.65 -9.53
N LYS A 186 11.05 4.35 -9.51
CA LYS A 186 12.08 4.30 -10.56
C LYS A 186 12.37 2.89 -11.06
N LYS A 187 12.55 1.91 -10.16
CA LYS A 187 12.89 0.53 -10.51
C LYS A 187 11.78 -0.20 -11.28
N GLN A 188 10.52 0.01 -10.90
CA GLN A 188 9.38 -0.61 -11.55
C GLN A 188 9.10 0.05 -12.90
N CYS A 189 9.19 1.38 -12.99
CA CYS A 189 9.11 2.10 -14.27
C CYS A 189 10.21 1.64 -15.23
N ALA A 190 11.46 1.51 -14.76
CA ALA A 190 12.55 0.93 -15.54
C ALA A 190 12.26 -0.51 -16.00
N ALA A 191 11.76 -1.39 -15.13
CA ALA A 191 11.43 -2.77 -15.50
C ALA A 191 10.30 -2.87 -16.56
N ILE A 192 9.30 -1.99 -16.47
CA ILE A 192 8.21 -1.89 -17.46
C ILE A 192 8.76 -1.40 -18.80
N LEU A 193 9.58 -0.33 -18.80
CA LEU A 193 10.19 0.21 -20.01
C LEU A 193 11.17 -0.78 -20.65
N ALA A 194 12.00 -1.47 -19.85
CA ALA A 194 12.87 -2.55 -20.33
C ALA A 194 12.09 -3.64 -21.06
N THR A 195 10.94 -4.05 -20.51
CA THR A 195 10.09 -5.08 -21.11
C THR A 195 9.44 -4.58 -22.41
N ALA A 196 8.94 -3.35 -22.43
CA ALA A 196 8.40 -2.72 -23.64
C ALA A 196 9.44 -2.58 -24.78
N ILE A 197 10.69 -2.20 -24.45
CA ILE A 197 11.81 -2.17 -25.41
C ILE A 197 12.09 -3.57 -25.96
N VAL A 198 12.23 -4.55 -25.07
CA VAL A 198 12.58 -5.92 -25.45
C VAL A 198 11.50 -6.53 -26.32
N ASP A 199 10.22 -6.39 -25.97
CA ASP A 199 9.13 -7.01 -26.73
C ASP A 199 8.91 -6.33 -28.11
N LEU A 200 9.10 -5.02 -28.21
CA LEU A 200 9.04 -4.28 -29.50
C LEU A 200 10.21 -4.65 -30.43
N LEU A 201 11.41 -4.87 -29.88
CA LEU A 201 12.64 -5.04 -30.67
C LEU A 201 13.11 -6.51 -30.82
N ARG A 202 12.54 -7.46 -30.07
CA ARG A 202 12.84 -8.90 -30.20
C ARG A 202 12.57 -9.46 -31.61
N PRO A 203 11.51 -9.05 -32.35
CA PRO A 203 11.32 -9.46 -33.74
C PRO A 203 12.36 -8.87 -34.71
N GLN A 204 13.05 -7.80 -34.33
CA GLN A 204 13.87 -7.00 -35.25
C GLN A 204 15.34 -7.50 -35.34
N PRO A 205 15.97 -7.45 -36.53
CA PRO A 205 17.38 -7.78 -36.72
C PRO A 205 18.28 -6.91 -35.84
N VAL A 206 19.24 -7.55 -35.15
CA VAL A 206 20.09 -6.94 -34.10
C VAL A 206 20.69 -5.60 -34.52
N ALA A 207 21.25 -5.52 -35.73
CA ALA A 207 21.92 -4.31 -36.26
C ALA A 207 20.98 -3.12 -36.52
N SER A 208 19.66 -3.35 -36.64
CA SER A 208 18.65 -2.32 -36.95
C SER A 208 17.76 -1.92 -35.76
N ARG A 209 17.94 -2.57 -34.59
CA ARG A 209 17.05 -2.41 -33.44
C ARG A 209 16.93 -0.98 -32.93
N PHE A 210 18.04 -0.23 -32.89
CA PHE A 210 18.04 1.13 -32.34
C PHE A 210 17.42 2.15 -33.33
N ALA A 211 17.74 2.06 -34.62
CA ALA A 211 17.02 2.78 -35.68
C ALA A 211 15.50 2.48 -35.68
N TYR A 212 15.11 1.21 -35.45
CA TYR A 212 13.70 0.84 -35.30
C TYR A 212 13.06 1.49 -34.07
N LEU A 213 13.77 1.55 -32.93
CA LEU A 213 13.29 2.23 -31.72
C LEU A 213 13.08 3.74 -31.94
N LEU A 214 13.97 4.41 -32.68
CA LEU A 214 13.84 5.85 -32.97
C LEU A 214 12.63 6.15 -33.87
N SER A 215 12.40 5.31 -34.89
CA SER A 215 11.24 5.43 -35.80
C SER A 215 9.91 5.06 -35.13
N HIS A 216 9.91 4.07 -34.21
CA HIS A 216 8.72 3.57 -33.52
C HIS A 216 8.60 4.06 -32.06
N ALA A 217 9.25 5.18 -31.72
CA ALA A 217 9.28 5.75 -30.36
C ALA A 217 7.88 5.94 -29.73
N LYS A 218 6.88 6.28 -30.56
CA LYS A 218 5.47 6.40 -30.18
C LYS A 218 4.83 5.09 -29.73
N GLU A 219 5.15 3.98 -30.40
CA GLU A 219 4.64 2.66 -30.05
C GLU A 219 5.29 2.17 -28.75
N LEU A 220 6.60 2.40 -28.58
CA LEU A 220 7.30 2.13 -27.34
C LEU A 220 6.68 2.89 -26.15
N ARG A 221 6.37 4.18 -26.35
CA ARG A 221 5.68 5.00 -25.35
C ARG A 221 4.29 4.46 -25.01
N ALA A 222 3.49 4.09 -26.02
CA ALA A 222 2.16 3.51 -25.82
C ALA A 222 2.21 2.17 -25.06
N ALA A 223 3.19 1.31 -25.38
CA ALA A 223 3.44 0.05 -24.68
C ALA A 223 3.86 0.27 -23.21
N TYR A 224 4.72 1.26 -22.95
CA TYR A 224 5.06 1.68 -21.59
C TYR A 224 3.83 2.19 -20.81
N ASP A 225 3.05 3.11 -21.38
CA ASP A 225 1.85 3.66 -20.75
C ASP A 225 0.81 2.56 -20.45
N GLN A 226 0.70 1.54 -21.30
CA GLN A 226 -0.14 0.37 -21.05
C GLN A 226 0.41 -0.51 -19.93
N GLY A 227 1.71 -0.82 -19.93
CA GLY A 227 2.36 -1.60 -18.87
C GLY A 227 2.27 -0.90 -17.50
N TYR A 228 2.45 0.42 -17.46
CA TYR A 228 2.29 1.23 -16.25
C TYR A 228 0.85 1.22 -15.73
N LYS A 229 -0.16 1.33 -16.61
CA LYS A 229 -1.58 1.19 -16.23
C LYS A 229 -1.88 -0.18 -15.63
N MET A 230 -1.33 -1.26 -16.19
CA MET A 230 -1.49 -2.62 -15.66
C MET A 230 -0.80 -2.78 -14.30
N TYR A 231 0.41 -2.25 -14.13
CA TYR A 231 1.11 -2.24 -12.84
C TYR A 231 0.34 -1.46 -11.76
N ALA A 232 -0.15 -0.25 -12.08
CA ALA A 232 -0.94 0.57 -11.17
C ALA A 232 -2.29 -0.09 -10.81
N ALA A 233 -2.93 -0.78 -11.76
CA ALA A 233 -4.13 -1.58 -11.50
C ALA A 233 -3.84 -2.78 -10.58
N GLY A 234 -2.72 -3.49 -10.79
CA GLY A 234 -2.28 -4.58 -9.93
C GLY A 234 -2.04 -4.14 -8.49
N PHE A 235 -1.27 -3.07 -8.28
CA PHE A 235 -1.05 -2.46 -6.96
C PHE A 235 -2.37 -2.01 -6.29
N SER A 236 -3.32 -1.50 -7.09
CA SER A 236 -4.66 -1.13 -6.59
C SER A 236 -5.48 -2.36 -6.18
N TYR A 237 -5.36 -3.48 -6.90
CA TYR A 237 -6.02 -4.75 -6.56
C TYR A 237 -5.44 -5.38 -5.29
N ASP A 238 -4.12 -5.46 -5.13
CA ASP A 238 -3.52 -6.03 -3.92
C ASP A 238 -3.89 -5.19 -2.68
N LYS A 239 -3.80 -3.86 -2.78
CA LYS A 239 -4.24 -2.95 -1.71
C LYS A 239 -5.74 -3.07 -1.40
N LEU A 240 -6.59 -3.29 -2.41
CA LEU A 240 -8.02 -3.57 -2.22
C LEU A 240 -8.23 -4.89 -1.48
N LYS A 241 -7.54 -5.96 -1.90
CA LYS A 241 -7.61 -7.28 -1.27
C LYS A 241 -7.21 -7.20 0.20
N ASP A 242 -6.09 -6.56 0.53
CA ASP A 242 -5.64 -6.36 1.91
C ASP A 242 -6.69 -5.59 2.73
N THR A 243 -7.32 -4.57 2.14
CA THR A 243 -8.39 -3.79 2.78
C THR A 243 -9.64 -4.63 3.05
N VAL A 244 -10.04 -5.49 2.10
CA VAL A 244 -11.18 -6.42 2.24
C VAL A 244 -10.88 -7.51 3.27
N GLU A 245 -9.66 -8.05 3.30
CA GLU A 245 -9.24 -9.08 4.25
C GLU A 245 -9.14 -8.53 5.68
N ALA A 246 -8.58 -7.33 5.87
CA ALA A 246 -8.59 -6.62 7.15
C ALA A 246 -10.02 -6.36 7.65
N ALA A 247 -10.90 -5.82 6.80
CA ALA A 247 -12.31 -5.59 7.15
C ALA A 247 -13.02 -6.90 7.53
N ARG A 248 -12.82 -7.98 6.76
CA ARG A 248 -13.36 -9.32 7.05
C ARG A 248 -12.97 -9.80 8.45
N VAL A 249 -11.69 -9.67 8.82
CA VAL A 249 -11.20 -10.04 10.16
C VAL A 249 -11.87 -9.18 11.24
N GLU A 250 -11.97 -7.86 11.03
CA GLU A 250 -12.60 -6.94 11.98
C GLU A 250 -14.08 -7.28 12.24
N TYR A 251 -14.89 -7.48 11.20
CA TYR A 251 -16.31 -7.82 11.37
C TYR A 251 -16.53 -9.22 11.94
N VAL A 252 -15.69 -10.20 11.61
CA VAL A 252 -15.72 -11.52 12.26
C VAL A 252 -15.45 -11.38 13.76
N GLY A 253 -14.49 -10.54 14.16
CA GLY A 253 -14.23 -10.21 15.57
C GLY A 253 -15.42 -9.54 16.26
N LYS A 254 -16.01 -8.50 15.64
CA LYS A 254 -17.22 -7.81 16.16
C LYS A 254 -18.40 -8.78 16.35
N ILE A 255 -18.68 -9.63 15.35
CA ILE A 255 -19.76 -10.64 15.42
C ILE A 255 -19.48 -11.67 16.51
N HIS A 256 -18.25 -12.18 16.61
CA HIS A 256 -17.88 -13.16 17.64
C HIS A 256 -18.02 -12.59 19.06
N LYS A 257 -17.69 -11.32 19.27
CA LYS A 257 -17.93 -10.64 20.56
C LYS A 257 -19.42 -10.61 20.91
N VAL A 258 -20.29 -10.13 20.01
CA VAL A 258 -21.74 -10.07 20.24
C VAL A 258 -22.35 -11.46 20.49
N LEU A 259 -21.83 -12.50 19.82
CA LEU A 259 -22.23 -13.90 20.10
C LEU A 259 -21.80 -14.35 21.51
N SER A 260 -20.57 -14.06 21.93
CA SER A 260 -20.06 -14.38 23.27
C SER A 260 -20.86 -13.66 24.37
N ASP A 261 -21.16 -12.38 24.19
CA ASP A 261 -21.96 -11.59 25.13
C ASP A 261 -23.38 -12.18 25.31
N ILE A 262 -24.03 -12.63 24.22
CA ILE A 262 -25.34 -13.32 24.26
C ILE A 262 -25.22 -14.70 24.91
N GLN A 263 -24.17 -15.47 24.61
CA GLN A 263 -23.93 -16.79 25.22
C GLN A 263 -23.72 -16.69 26.73
N ASN A 264 -23.02 -15.65 27.20
CA ASN A 264 -22.80 -15.42 28.63
C ASN A 264 -24.12 -15.02 29.35
N GLN A 265 -25.00 -14.27 28.69
CA GLN A 265 -26.34 -13.96 29.21
C GLN A 265 -27.25 -15.21 29.25
N LEU A 266 -27.17 -16.06 28.22
CA LEU A 266 -27.88 -17.35 28.13
C LEU A 266 -27.61 -18.27 29.35
N LEU A 267 -26.37 -18.33 29.82
CA LEU A 267 -25.96 -19.15 30.98
C LEU A 267 -26.66 -18.74 32.29
N GLY A 268 -27.16 -17.50 32.39
CA GLY A 268 -27.94 -17.05 33.55
C GLY A 268 -29.35 -17.64 33.62
N ILE A 269 -29.94 -18.07 32.49
CA ILE A 269 -31.35 -18.49 32.45
C ILE A 269 -31.59 -19.80 33.24
N PRO A 270 -30.82 -20.89 33.06
CA PRO A 270 -31.02 -22.12 33.85
C PRO A 270 -30.86 -21.89 35.36
N VAL A 271 -29.90 -21.03 35.75
CA VAL A 271 -29.67 -20.66 37.15
C VAL A 271 -30.89 -19.93 37.72
N ALA A 272 -31.44 -18.95 37.00
CA ALA A 272 -32.66 -18.26 37.40
C ALA A 272 -33.87 -19.21 37.51
N THR A 273 -34.03 -20.17 36.57
CA THR A 273 -35.09 -21.18 36.65
C THR A 273 -34.99 -22.06 37.89
N ILE A 274 -33.78 -22.54 38.23
CA ILE A 274 -33.54 -23.35 39.45
C ILE A 274 -33.85 -22.53 40.71
N ILE A 275 -33.47 -21.25 40.76
CA ILE A 275 -33.74 -20.37 41.90
C ILE A 275 -35.26 -20.19 42.11
N VAL A 276 -36.03 -19.91 41.06
CA VAL A 276 -37.50 -19.78 41.17
C VAL A 276 -38.13 -21.10 41.63
N ALA A 277 -37.70 -22.23 41.08
CA ALA A 277 -38.23 -23.56 41.43
C ALA A 277 -37.88 -24.04 42.85
N THR A 278 -36.87 -23.46 43.50
CA THR A 278 -36.39 -23.88 44.84
C THR A 278 -36.70 -22.91 45.97
N GLN A 279 -36.99 -21.64 45.66
CA GLN A 279 -37.24 -20.60 46.67
C GLN A 279 -38.73 -20.34 46.96
N MET A 280 -39.64 -20.67 46.04
CA MET A 280 -41.09 -20.59 46.31
C MET A 280 -41.54 -21.70 47.29
N LYS A 281 -42.49 -21.38 48.18
CA LYS A 281 -42.99 -22.27 49.24
C LYS A 281 -44.51 -22.22 49.33
N GLU A 282 -45.13 -23.28 49.87
CA GLU A 282 -46.57 -23.31 50.13
C GLU A 282 -46.92 -22.30 51.25
N ALA A 283 -47.75 -21.31 50.96
CA ALA A 283 -48.18 -20.29 51.94
C ALA A 283 -49.62 -20.55 52.42
N LYS A 284 -49.89 -20.26 53.70
CA LYS A 284 -51.21 -20.41 54.33
C LYS A 284 -51.62 -19.10 54.99
N GLY A 285 -52.39 -18.30 54.26
CA GLY A 285 -52.66 -16.89 54.53
C GLY A 285 -51.48 -15.95 54.27
N PHE A 286 -51.70 -14.66 54.52
CA PHE A 286 -50.74 -13.57 54.34
C PHE A 286 -49.63 -13.57 55.42
N LYS A 287 -48.77 -14.59 55.39
CA LYS A 287 -47.64 -14.79 56.31
C LYS A 287 -46.30 -14.60 55.60
N THR A 288 -45.18 -14.84 56.31
CA THR A 288 -43.81 -14.72 55.79
C THR A 288 -43.60 -15.41 54.44
N GLU A 289 -44.22 -16.57 54.23
CA GLU A 289 -44.15 -17.38 53.02
C GLU A 289 -44.75 -16.66 51.80
N PHE A 290 -45.85 -15.91 51.99
CA PHE A 290 -46.45 -15.07 50.95
C PHE A 290 -45.51 -13.93 50.52
N PHE A 291 -44.82 -13.28 51.48
CA PHE A 291 -43.84 -12.23 51.16
C PHE A 291 -42.60 -12.80 50.46
N VAL A 292 -42.15 -14.01 50.82
CA VAL A 292 -41.08 -14.72 50.09
C VAL A 292 -41.49 -15.03 48.66
N ASN A 293 -42.66 -15.65 48.43
CA ASN A 293 -43.17 -15.94 47.08
C ASN A 293 -43.31 -14.66 46.24
N SER A 294 -43.81 -13.58 46.85
CA SER A 294 -43.96 -12.27 46.18
C SER A 294 -42.63 -11.64 45.82
N ALA A 295 -41.61 -11.74 46.68
CA ALA A 295 -40.26 -11.26 46.40
C ALA A 295 -39.58 -12.08 45.28
N VAL A 296 -39.77 -13.40 45.26
CA VAL A 296 -39.26 -14.27 44.17
C VAL A 296 -39.95 -13.95 42.85
N LEU A 297 -41.27 -13.72 42.84
CA LEU A 297 -42.01 -13.33 41.64
C LEU A 297 -41.58 -11.94 41.13
N LEU A 298 -41.41 -10.95 42.03
CA LEU A 298 -40.91 -9.63 41.69
C LEU A 298 -39.48 -9.70 41.11
N GLY A 299 -38.60 -10.51 41.73
CA GLY A 299 -37.26 -10.78 41.21
C GLY A 299 -37.28 -11.41 39.81
N CYS A 300 -38.21 -12.34 39.56
CA CYS A 300 -38.42 -12.93 38.24
C CYS A 300 -38.86 -11.88 37.20
N VAL A 301 -39.84 -11.02 37.53
CA VAL A 301 -40.30 -9.94 36.64
C VAL A 301 -39.19 -8.93 36.34
N VAL A 302 -38.40 -8.53 37.34
CA VAL A 302 -37.25 -7.62 37.14
C VAL A 302 -36.15 -8.28 36.30
N PHE A 303 -35.84 -9.56 36.54
CA PHE A 303 -34.90 -10.32 35.72
C PHE A 303 -35.35 -10.39 34.26
N VAL A 304 -36.61 -10.74 34.00
CA VAL A 304 -37.20 -10.77 32.65
C VAL A 304 -37.10 -9.39 31.98
N ALA A 305 -37.47 -8.31 32.66
CA ALA A 305 -37.39 -6.95 32.11
C ALA A 305 -35.96 -6.54 31.72
N LEU A 306 -34.97 -6.83 32.57
CA LEU A 306 -33.57 -6.56 32.29
C LEU A 306 -33.01 -7.44 31.15
N THR A 307 -33.38 -8.73 31.10
CA THR A 307 -33.00 -9.64 30.01
C THR A 307 -33.60 -9.17 28.68
N LEU A 308 -34.86 -8.73 28.65
CA LEU A 308 -35.49 -8.19 27.44
C LEU A 308 -34.82 -6.89 26.95
N LEU A 309 -34.41 -6.01 27.86
CA LEU A 309 -33.66 -4.79 27.52
C LEU A 309 -32.28 -5.14 26.92
N LEU A 310 -31.54 -6.08 27.52
CA LEU A 310 -30.25 -6.55 26.99
C LEU A 310 -30.40 -7.20 25.61
N ILE A 311 -31.42 -8.04 25.42
CA ILE A 311 -31.78 -8.65 24.13
C ILE A 311 -32.08 -7.58 23.07
N TRP A 312 -32.85 -6.55 23.42
CA TRP A 312 -33.17 -5.45 22.51
C TRP A 312 -31.93 -4.64 22.12
N ASN A 313 -31.04 -4.36 23.09
CA ASN A 313 -29.80 -3.64 22.83
C ASN A 313 -28.90 -4.42 21.83
N GLN A 314 -28.72 -5.73 22.06
CA GLN A 314 -27.93 -6.58 21.14
C GLN A 314 -28.59 -6.71 19.74
N LEU A 315 -29.92 -6.68 19.64
CA LEU A 315 -30.61 -6.58 18.34
C LEU A 315 -30.30 -5.29 17.59
N GLN A 316 -30.27 -4.14 18.28
CA GLN A 316 -29.93 -2.86 17.66
C GLN A 316 -28.46 -2.85 17.19
N THR A 317 -27.53 -3.31 18.05
CA THR A 317 -26.11 -3.47 17.69
C THR A 317 -25.92 -4.34 16.45
N LEU A 318 -26.59 -5.51 16.39
CA LEU A 318 -26.52 -6.41 15.24
C LEU A 318 -27.16 -5.81 13.96
N ALA A 319 -28.23 -5.02 14.11
CA ALA A 319 -28.88 -4.33 12.99
C ALA A 319 -28.01 -3.21 12.40
N VAL A 320 -27.39 -2.38 13.25
CA VAL A 320 -26.43 -1.36 12.84
C VAL A 320 -25.22 -1.99 12.15
N LEU A 321 -24.66 -3.05 12.75
CA LEU A 321 -23.51 -3.77 12.20
C LEU A 321 -23.83 -4.36 10.81
N LYS A 322 -25.02 -4.97 10.63
CA LYS A 322 -25.47 -5.42 9.30
C LYS A 322 -25.61 -4.27 8.31
N GLY A 323 -26.16 -3.12 8.74
CA GLY A 323 -26.29 -1.94 7.89
C GLY A 323 -24.94 -1.38 7.42
N GLU A 324 -23.96 -1.31 8.32
CA GLU A 324 -22.58 -0.88 8.02
C GLU A 324 -21.90 -1.83 7.02
N ILE A 325 -21.95 -3.14 7.29
CA ILE A 325 -21.49 -4.22 6.40
C ILE A 325 -22.12 -4.08 5.00
N SER A 326 -23.44 -3.89 4.92
CA SER A 326 -24.17 -3.71 3.65
C SER A 326 -23.77 -2.43 2.90
N ARG A 327 -23.49 -1.33 3.62
CA ARG A 327 -23.05 -0.07 3.00
C ARG A 327 -21.63 -0.19 2.44
N GLN A 328 -20.72 -0.81 3.20
CA GLN A 328 -19.33 -1.01 2.77
C GLN A 328 -19.24 -1.99 1.60
N LYS A 329 -20.04 -3.08 1.59
CA LYS A 329 -20.18 -3.97 0.43
C LYS A 329 -20.56 -3.19 -0.83
N ARG A 330 -21.62 -2.37 -0.77
CA ARG A 330 -22.06 -1.54 -1.91
C ARG A 330 -21.01 -0.54 -2.39
N GLN A 331 -20.19 0.01 -1.50
CA GLN A 331 -19.10 0.90 -1.89
C GLN A 331 -18.02 0.13 -2.67
N MET A 332 -17.58 -1.02 -2.14
CA MET A 332 -16.58 -1.88 -2.79
C MET A 332 -17.08 -2.43 -4.14
N GLU A 333 -18.35 -2.84 -4.23
CA GLU A 333 -19.00 -3.28 -5.48
C GLU A 333 -19.05 -2.17 -6.53
N LYS A 334 -19.28 -0.92 -6.12
CA LYS A 334 -19.33 0.24 -7.02
C LYS A 334 -17.95 0.64 -7.53
N GLU A 335 -16.93 0.55 -6.69
CA GLU A 335 -15.55 0.94 -7.04
C GLU A 335 -14.83 -0.17 -7.84
N TYR A 336 -15.14 -1.46 -7.62
CA TYR A 336 -14.39 -2.60 -8.18
C TYR A 336 -15.29 -3.75 -8.68
N ALA A 337 -16.22 -3.42 -9.59
CA ALA A 337 -17.26 -4.33 -10.07
C ALA A 337 -16.77 -5.70 -10.62
N ALA A 338 -15.56 -5.78 -11.17
CA ALA A 338 -15.03 -6.98 -11.82
C ALA A 338 -14.83 -8.21 -10.89
N ILE A 339 -14.77 -7.99 -9.57
CA ILE A 339 -14.40 -9.05 -8.58
C ILE A 339 -15.50 -9.23 -7.52
N ALA A 340 -16.64 -8.55 -7.66
CA ALA A 340 -17.77 -8.58 -6.73
C ALA A 340 -18.30 -10.01 -6.42
N GLY A 341 -18.16 -10.96 -7.36
CA GLY A 341 -18.55 -12.35 -7.16
C GLY A 341 -17.87 -13.05 -5.98
N MET A 342 -16.56 -12.84 -5.79
CA MET A 342 -15.81 -13.46 -4.67
C MET A 342 -16.20 -12.87 -3.30
N LEU A 343 -16.65 -11.61 -3.27
CA LEU A 343 -17.17 -10.98 -2.06
C LEU A 343 -18.55 -11.56 -1.68
N GLY A 344 -19.35 -11.95 -2.67
CA GLY A 344 -20.72 -12.45 -2.49
C GLY A 344 -20.83 -13.56 -1.45
N GLU A 345 -20.12 -14.67 -1.67
CA GLU A 345 -20.13 -15.86 -0.80
C GLU A 345 -19.66 -15.54 0.64
N THR A 346 -18.65 -14.67 0.78
CA THR A 346 -18.16 -14.23 2.10
C THR A 346 -19.24 -13.46 2.87
N PHE A 347 -19.91 -12.49 2.23
CA PHE A 347 -20.99 -11.74 2.88
C PHE A 347 -22.26 -12.56 3.10
N GLU A 348 -22.56 -13.52 2.22
CA GLU A 348 -23.69 -14.43 2.38
C GLU A 348 -23.51 -15.33 3.61
N SER A 349 -22.29 -15.81 3.87
CA SER A 349 -21.95 -16.55 5.10
C SER A 349 -22.18 -15.72 6.38
N LEU A 350 -21.98 -14.39 6.32
CA LEU A 350 -22.25 -13.46 7.42
C LEU A 350 -23.75 -13.22 7.62
N ASP A 351 -24.52 -13.03 6.54
CA ASP A 351 -25.98 -12.80 6.64
C ASP A 351 -26.76 -14.09 6.98
N ALA A 352 -26.22 -15.26 6.64
CA ALA A 352 -26.72 -16.54 7.15
C ALA A 352 -26.56 -16.59 8.68
N ARG A 353 -25.36 -16.28 9.21
CA ARG A 353 -25.09 -16.26 10.66
C ARG A 353 -25.96 -15.24 11.40
N ALA A 354 -26.12 -14.02 10.85
CA ALA A 354 -26.98 -12.99 11.43
C ALA A 354 -28.48 -13.39 11.46
N ARG A 355 -28.95 -14.17 10.48
CA ARG A 355 -30.30 -14.75 10.49
C ARG A 355 -30.45 -15.84 11.56
N THR A 356 -29.51 -16.78 11.65
CA THR A 356 -29.48 -17.79 12.74
C THR A 356 -29.48 -17.14 14.11
N GLN A 357 -28.72 -16.06 14.29
CA GLN A 357 -28.64 -15.30 15.54
C GLN A 357 -30.00 -14.67 15.94
N LYS A 358 -30.78 -14.16 14.97
CA LYS A 358 -32.16 -13.71 15.21
C LYS A 358 -33.10 -14.84 15.61
N VAL A 359 -32.96 -16.04 15.01
CA VAL A 359 -33.76 -17.22 15.36
C VAL A 359 -33.46 -17.68 16.78
N VAL A 360 -32.17 -17.82 17.15
CA VAL A 360 -31.75 -18.16 18.52
C VAL A 360 -32.31 -17.16 19.53
N LEU A 361 -32.28 -15.86 19.21
CA LEU A 361 -32.78 -14.82 20.11
C LEU A 361 -34.31 -14.82 20.25
N GLY A 362 -35.04 -15.21 19.20
CA GLY A 362 -36.48 -15.50 19.28
C GLY A 362 -36.81 -16.71 20.15
N VAL A 363 -35.97 -17.75 20.14
CA VAL A 363 -36.09 -18.90 21.06
C VAL A 363 -35.77 -18.51 22.50
N ILE A 364 -34.77 -17.65 22.72
CA ILE A 364 -34.51 -17.09 24.06
C ILE A 364 -35.73 -16.32 24.57
N PHE A 365 -36.31 -15.45 23.73
CA PHE A 365 -37.52 -14.71 24.08
C PHE A 365 -38.69 -15.64 24.46
N SER A 366 -38.96 -16.70 23.68
CA SER A 366 -40.04 -17.64 24.01
C SER A 366 -39.78 -18.44 25.29
N VAL A 367 -38.53 -18.85 25.56
CA VAL A 367 -38.14 -19.53 26.81
C VAL A 367 -38.27 -18.61 28.02
N VAL A 368 -37.89 -17.33 27.91
CA VAL A 368 -38.02 -16.34 28.98
C VAL A 368 -39.50 -16.04 29.28
N ILE A 369 -40.34 -15.89 28.25
CA ILE A 369 -41.81 -15.75 28.40
C ILE A 369 -42.41 -17.00 29.05
N ALA A 370 -42.06 -18.20 28.58
CA ALA A 370 -42.56 -19.46 29.15
C ALA A 370 -42.13 -19.64 30.62
N GLY A 371 -40.90 -19.25 30.97
CA GLY A 371 -40.41 -19.22 32.34
C GLY A 371 -41.22 -18.28 33.24
N LEU A 372 -41.56 -17.09 32.76
CA LEU A 372 -42.43 -16.15 33.48
C LEU A 372 -43.84 -16.72 33.66
N CYS A 373 -44.43 -17.34 32.62
CA CYS A 373 -45.73 -17.99 32.71
C CYS A 373 -45.73 -19.14 33.73
N MET A 374 -44.66 -19.95 33.78
CA MET A 374 -44.50 -21.00 34.80
C MET A 374 -44.32 -20.42 36.21
N ALA A 375 -43.58 -19.31 36.37
CA ALA A 375 -43.42 -18.64 37.67
C ALA A 375 -44.75 -18.06 38.20
N VAL A 376 -45.54 -17.43 37.32
CA VAL A 376 -46.90 -16.94 37.65
C VAL A 376 -47.84 -18.09 37.99
N TRP A 377 -47.79 -19.20 37.25
CA TRP A 377 -48.59 -20.40 37.53
C TRP A 377 -48.20 -21.07 38.86
N ALA A 378 -46.90 -21.17 39.16
CA ALA A 378 -46.41 -21.70 40.42
C ALA A 378 -46.84 -20.82 41.60
N TYR A 379 -46.74 -19.49 41.45
CA TYR A 379 -47.24 -18.52 42.43
C TYR A 379 -48.76 -18.67 42.66
N ALA A 380 -49.56 -18.80 41.60
CA ALA A 380 -51.01 -19.03 41.68
C ALA A 380 -51.37 -20.34 42.40
N LYS A 381 -50.53 -21.38 42.28
CA LYS A 381 -50.73 -22.68 42.95
C LYS A 381 -50.24 -22.73 44.40
N LEU A 382 -49.14 -22.07 44.72
CA LEU A 382 -48.52 -22.08 46.06
C LEU A 382 -49.05 -20.98 47.00
N THR A 383 -49.83 -20.03 46.47
CA THR A 383 -50.31 -18.84 47.19
C THR A 383 -51.81 -18.57 46.92
N PRO A 384 -52.71 -19.55 47.16
CA PRO A 384 -54.10 -19.51 46.69
C PRO A 384 -54.92 -18.36 47.30
N ASP A 385 -54.73 -18.05 48.58
CA ASP A 385 -55.45 -16.96 49.28
C ASP A 385 -55.13 -15.57 48.69
N ALA A 386 -53.93 -15.42 48.12
CA ALA A 386 -53.54 -14.20 47.42
C ALA A 386 -54.06 -14.18 45.99
N TRP A 387 -54.05 -15.32 45.29
CA TRP A 387 -54.53 -15.43 43.92
C TRP A 387 -56.03 -15.13 43.82
N SER A 388 -56.86 -15.67 44.70
CA SER A 388 -58.30 -15.36 44.76
C SER A 388 -58.57 -13.87 45.01
N SER A 389 -57.79 -13.23 45.89
CA SER A 389 -57.89 -11.79 46.14
C SER A 389 -57.49 -10.93 44.93
N LEU A 390 -56.70 -11.50 44.01
CA LEU A 390 -56.22 -10.83 42.79
C LEU A 390 -57.16 -11.07 41.59
N THR A 391 -57.83 -12.23 41.51
CA THR A 391 -58.79 -12.56 40.44
C THR A 391 -60.25 -12.21 40.78
N GLY A 392 -60.56 -11.92 42.06
CA GLY A 392 -61.89 -11.47 42.50
C GLY A 392 -62.84 -12.57 42.98
N ASP A 393 -62.41 -13.84 42.99
CA ASP A 393 -63.25 -14.97 43.43
C ASP A 393 -63.29 -15.09 44.96
N VAL A 394 -64.24 -14.39 45.58
CA VAL A 394 -64.53 -14.51 47.02
C VAL A 394 -65.42 -15.73 47.29
N ALA A 395 -64.79 -16.86 47.63
CA ALA A 395 -65.51 -18.02 48.18
C ALA A 395 -66.11 -17.67 49.57
N PRO A 396 -67.34 -18.14 49.89
CA PRO A 396 -68.08 -17.64 51.05
C PRO A 396 -67.55 -18.17 52.39
N VAL A 397 -67.54 -17.30 53.40
CA VAL A 397 -67.23 -17.65 54.79
C VAL A 397 -68.39 -18.45 55.41
N SER A 398 -68.16 -19.72 55.71
CA SER A 398 -69.04 -20.50 56.59
C SER A 398 -68.73 -20.19 58.05
N ALA A 399 -69.69 -19.63 58.79
CA ALA A 399 -69.56 -19.28 60.20
C ALA A 399 -70.45 -20.18 61.10
N ALA A 400 -70.16 -20.17 62.40
CA ALA A 400 -70.73 -21.01 63.46
C ALA A 400 -70.38 -22.52 63.37
N GLY A 401 -70.23 -23.23 64.50
CA GLY A 401 -70.22 -22.76 65.90
C GLY A 401 -70.15 -23.92 66.90
N GLY A 402 -69.73 -23.64 68.14
CA GLY A 402 -69.63 -24.63 69.22
C GLY A 402 -68.57 -24.20 70.25
N ALA A 403 -68.83 -24.39 71.55
CA ALA A 403 -68.00 -23.81 72.61
C ALA A 403 -67.91 -24.69 73.87
N SER A 404 -66.81 -24.51 74.62
CA SER A 404 -66.59 -24.99 76.00
C SER A 404 -66.37 -26.52 76.11
N SER A 405 -65.76 -27.09 77.18
CA SER A 405 -65.45 -26.57 78.52
C SER A 405 -64.35 -27.37 79.27
N ILE A 406 -63.94 -26.85 80.45
CA ILE A 406 -63.32 -27.56 81.62
C ILE A 406 -61.81 -27.90 81.61
N SER A 407 -61.19 -27.65 82.77
CA SER A 407 -59.84 -28.01 83.27
C SER A 407 -59.92 -28.17 84.82
N PRO A 408 -58.81 -28.43 85.55
CA PRO A 408 -57.99 -29.66 85.67
C PRO A 408 -58.34 -30.39 87.02
N PRO A 409 -57.49 -31.06 87.87
CA PRO A 409 -56.17 -30.64 88.39
C PRO A 409 -55.10 -31.76 88.65
N ALA A 410 -53.97 -31.39 89.29
CA ALA A 410 -53.06 -32.22 90.12
C ALA A 410 -52.15 -33.30 89.44
N SER A 411 -50.96 -33.66 89.96
CA SER A 411 -50.04 -33.02 90.93
C SER A 411 -48.65 -33.71 91.04
N GLY A 412 -47.56 -32.93 91.07
CA GLY A 412 -46.23 -33.28 91.67
C GLY A 412 -45.38 -34.38 90.99
N SER A 413 -44.09 -34.57 91.32
CA SER A 413 -43.11 -33.69 92.01
C SER A 413 -41.70 -34.31 92.02
N ALA A 414 -40.63 -33.49 91.96
CA ALA A 414 -39.21 -33.84 92.26
C ALA A 414 -38.50 -34.82 91.28
N SER A 415 -37.16 -34.81 91.09
CA SER A 415 -36.09 -33.90 91.58
C SER A 415 -34.86 -33.88 90.62
N SER A 416 -33.90 -32.99 90.92
CA SER A 416 -32.57 -32.79 90.29
C SER A 416 -31.61 -33.99 90.47
N THR A 417 -30.32 -34.02 90.05
CA THR A 417 -29.26 -32.99 89.78
C THR A 417 -28.22 -33.60 88.77
N THR A 418 -27.04 -33.09 88.38
CA THR A 418 -26.04 -32.07 88.83
C THR A 418 -25.30 -31.45 87.59
N PRO A 419 -24.47 -30.39 87.69
CA PRO A 419 -24.10 -29.52 86.55
C PRO A 419 -22.59 -29.32 86.26
N ALA A 420 -22.27 -28.57 85.18
CA ALA A 420 -21.18 -27.56 85.02
C ALA A 420 -21.12 -27.12 83.51
N ALA A 421 -20.98 -25.87 83.05
CA ALA A 421 -20.28 -24.65 83.47
C ALA A 421 -18.74 -24.69 83.28
N SER A 422 -17.99 -23.72 82.72
CA SER A 422 -18.18 -22.58 81.78
C SER A 422 -16.97 -21.61 81.90
N SER A 423 -16.26 -21.24 80.83
CA SER A 423 -15.27 -20.11 80.80
C SER A 423 -14.66 -19.93 79.39
N ILE A 424 -14.60 -18.72 78.80
CA ILE A 424 -13.56 -17.63 78.83
C ILE A 424 -12.37 -17.89 77.85
N ALA A 425 -11.64 -16.83 77.46
CA ALA A 425 -10.93 -16.72 76.17
C ALA A 425 -9.43 -16.35 76.26
N ALA A 426 -8.78 -16.32 75.08
CA ALA A 426 -7.46 -15.76 74.73
C ALA A 426 -6.18 -16.50 75.18
N GLY A 427 -5.20 -16.58 74.26
CA GLY A 427 -3.86 -17.16 74.49
C GLY A 427 -2.98 -17.11 73.22
N ALA A 428 -1.75 -16.63 73.35
CA ALA A 428 -0.85 -16.26 72.24
C ALA A 428 -0.07 -17.43 71.58
N ALA A 429 0.59 -17.14 70.45
CA ALA A 429 1.61 -18.00 69.83
C ALA A 429 2.96 -17.96 70.60
N PRO A 430 3.98 -18.76 70.19
CA PRO A 430 5.14 -18.09 69.57
C PRO A 430 6.02 -18.88 68.55
N ALA A 431 6.74 -18.09 67.74
CA ALA A 431 8.15 -18.26 67.29
C ALA A 431 8.58 -19.24 66.16
N VAL A 432 9.72 -18.87 65.55
CA VAL A 432 10.43 -19.43 64.38
C VAL A 432 11.80 -20.02 64.82
N PRO A 433 12.54 -20.80 63.99
CA PRO A 433 13.50 -20.27 63.00
C PRO A 433 13.37 -20.97 61.61
N ALA A 434 13.70 -20.40 60.43
CA ALA A 434 14.72 -19.44 59.95
C ALA A 434 16.09 -20.06 59.56
N THR A 435 16.43 -20.02 58.25
CA THR A 435 17.79 -19.82 57.69
C THR A 435 17.73 -19.55 56.17
N THR A 436 18.66 -18.72 55.68
CA THR A 436 18.71 -18.03 54.38
C THR A 436 19.64 -18.69 53.35
N GLN A 437 19.37 -18.51 52.03
CA GLN A 437 20.30 -18.15 50.91
C GLN A 437 19.62 -18.50 49.54
N ALA A 438 19.64 -17.73 48.43
CA ALA A 438 20.67 -16.89 47.77
C ALA A 438 21.74 -17.73 47.02
N SER A 439 22.20 -17.46 45.78
CA SER A 439 21.86 -16.43 44.76
C SER A 439 22.45 -16.82 43.38
N THR A 440 22.36 -15.90 42.40
CA THR A 440 23.19 -15.71 41.18
C THR A 440 22.70 -16.23 39.81
N ALA A 441 23.10 -15.48 38.78
CA ALA A 441 23.00 -15.76 37.35
C ALA A 441 24.35 -15.39 36.68
N PRO A 442 24.72 -15.97 35.52
CA PRO A 442 25.92 -15.58 34.77
C PRO A 442 25.62 -14.73 33.52
N LYS A 443 26.67 -14.14 32.94
CA LYS A 443 26.63 -13.28 31.73
C LYS A 443 27.11 -14.01 30.46
N THR A 444 26.77 -13.38 29.33
CA THR A 444 27.28 -13.55 27.95
C THR A 444 28.77 -13.84 27.77
N SER A 445 29.11 -14.70 26.82
CA SER A 445 30.21 -14.51 25.86
C SER A 445 30.01 -15.40 24.61
N SER A 446 30.82 -15.20 23.57
CA SER A 446 30.60 -15.68 22.19
C SER A 446 31.70 -16.62 21.67
N GLN A 447 31.36 -17.51 20.73
CA GLN A 447 32.33 -17.97 19.73
C GLN A 447 31.68 -18.47 18.41
N GLN A 448 32.52 -18.63 17.39
CA GLN A 448 32.15 -18.97 16.01
C GLN A 448 32.03 -20.48 15.80
N GLN A 449 31.26 -20.90 14.79
CA GLN A 449 31.73 -21.96 13.89
C GLN A 449 31.12 -21.86 12.48
N SER A 450 31.99 -21.96 11.48
CA SER A 450 31.66 -22.27 10.08
C SER A 450 32.10 -23.70 9.79
N VAL A 451 31.58 -24.33 8.72
CA VAL A 451 32.33 -25.21 7.78
C VAL A 451 31.44 -25.83 6.67
N SER A 452 31.98 -25.77 5.45
CA SER A 452 31.79 -26.59 4.23
C SER A 452 30.44 -27.19 3.78
N GLN A 453 30.01 -26.70 2.61
CA GLN A 453 29.93 -27.44 1.33
C GLN A 453 29.57 -28.94 1.31
N ARG A 454 28.54 -29.26 0.51
CA ARG A 454 28.53 -30.23 -0.62
C ARG A 454 27.25 -29.97 -1.43
N LYS A 455 27.19 -30.14 -2.75
CA LYS A 455 28.19 -30.63 -3.72
C LYS A 455 28.00 -29.90 -5.05
#